data_AF-A0A970V2U4-F1
#
_entry.id   AF-A0A970V2U4-F1
#
_cell.length_a   1.000
_cell.length_b   1.000
_cell.length_c   1.000
_cell.angle_alpha   90.00
_cell.angle_beta   90.00
_cell.angle_gamma   90.00
#
_symmetry.space_group_name_H-M   'P 1'
#
loop_
_entity.id
_entity.type
_entity.pdbx_description
1 polymer ?
#
loop_
_entity_poly.entity_id
_entity_poly.type
_entity_poly.pdbx_seq_one_letter_code
_entity_poly.pdbx_strand_id
1 'polypeptide(L)'
;GPRLGAGGFLLTNRDHASGNRNLTVEGGVWDGNNPGNPRGPDGPQDSYTGVALNFVNVRGLNLRGLTVRDPESFFIRLGETREFAIEDIVLEAPHVRPNQDGIHVGGGCEDGRIHRIAARGINCPNDDMVALNANDDVTRAINLGMREGPIRRVSVSDLTAEDAYTFVRLLSQDAPLEDVQIRGIRGGCRYHVLNLNRWRFPSGKGRMARVRIADVEVSKQASTYQEALVHITLNVQDLEIRDFRRPEDSHPETPTLEIANGSSARVELEGLEPEQLDALVAASENLPLAQGWRKAPGRGIKVTLQPDSRLRLPRGGFQRLRIVH
;
A
#
# COMPACT_ATOMS: atom_id res chain seq x y z
N GLY A 1 -11.95 -27.62 19.90
CA GLY A 1 -11.51 -27.57 18.49
C GLY A 1 -10.00 -27.57 18.46
N PRO A 2 -9.33 -28.04 17.39
CA PRO A 2 -7.89 -28.25 17.44
C PRO A 2 -7.19 -26.90 17.66
N ARG A 3 -6.21 -26.89 18.57
CA ARG A 3 -5.21 -25.82 18.72
C ARG A 3 -4.33 -25.83 17.47
N LEU A 4 -4.82 -25.35 16.34
CA LEU A 4 -3.96 -25.00 15.22
C LEU A 4 -3.46 -23.59 15.53
N GLY A 5 -2.23 -23.55 16.06
CA GLY A 5 -1.62 -22.37 16.63
C GLY A 5 -1.41 -21.22 15.62
N ALA A 6 -0.68 -20.18 16.02
CA ALA A 6 -0.24 -19.08 15.15
C ALA A 6 0.53 -19.52 13.87
N GLY A 7 0.89 -20.80 13.75
CA GLY A 7 1.49 -21.41 12.56
C GLY A 7 0.50 -22.08 11.59
N GLY A 8 -0.81 -21.98 11.81
CA GLY A 8 -1.82 -22.49 10.87
C GLY A 8 -1.93 -21.60 9.63
N PHE A 9 -1.58 -22.15 8.46
CA PHE A 9 -1.71 -21.52 7.14
C PHE A 9 -2.16 -22.59 6.14
N LEU A 10 -2.78 -22.19 5.01
CA LEU A 10 -3.01 -23.12 3.91
C LEU A 10 -1.69 -23.60 3.31
N LEU A 11 -0.73 -22.68 3.18
CA LEU A 11 0.60 -22.98 2.71
C LEU A 11 1.64 -22.10 3.41
N THR A 12 2.73 -22.73 3.84
CA THR A 12 3.89 -22.05 4.39
C THR A 12 5.17 -22.83 4.13
N ASN A 13 6.31 -22.15 4.10
CA ASN A 13 7.60 -22.84 4.05
C ASN A 13 7.90 -23.51 5.40
N ARG A 14 8.70 -24.59 5.38
CA ARG A 14 8.90 -25.43 6.57
C ARG A 14 9.83 -24.81 7.60
N ASP A 15 10.94 -24.21 7.15
CA ASP A 15 11.97 -23.67 8.02
C ASP A 15 11.97 -22.14 7.92
N HIS A 16 11.36 -21.48 8.91
CA HIS A 16 11.32 -20.01 9.00
C HIS A 16 12.62 -19.45 9.61
N ALA A 17 13.37 -20.24 10.36
CA ALA A 17 14.56 -19.78 11.09
C ALA A 17 15.79 -19.76 10.20
N SER A 18 16.10 -20.87 9.54
CA SER A 18 17.22 -20.95 8.58
C SER A 18 16.78 -20.58 7.16
N GLY A 19 15.48 -20.62 6.90
CA GLY A 19 14.90 -20.27 5.63
C GLY A 19 14.82 -21.44 4.64
N ASN A 20 14.12 -21.19 3.53
CA ASN A 20 14.04 -22.11 2.40
C ASN A 20 14.43 -21.40 1.09
N ARG A 21 14.65 -22.18 0.02
CA ARG A 21 15.13 -21.64 -1.25
C ARG A 21 14.42 -22.25 -2.44
N ASN A 22 14.34 -21.49 -3.53
CA ASN A 22 13.85 -21.94 -4.83
C ASN A 22 12.49 -22.62 -4.72
N LEU A 23 11.55 -21.94 -4.04
CA LEU A 23 10.19 -22.42 -3.88
C LEU A 23 9.34 -21.91 -5.02
N THR A 24 8.54 -22.79 -5.62
CA THR A 24 7.60 -22.44 -6.69
C THR A 24 6.24 -23.03 -6.37
N VAL A 25 5.21 -22.20 -6.48
CA VAL A 25 3.80 -22.57 -6.32
C VAL A 25 3.06 -22.05 -7.53
N GLU A 26 2.40 -22.96 -8.26
CA GLU A 26 1.74 -22.64 -9.52
C GLU A 26 0.31 -23.17 -9.55
N GLY A 27 -0.61 -22.33 -10.02
CA GLY A 27 -2.00 -22.70 -10.24
C GLY A 27 -2.86 -22.91 -8.99
N GLY A 28 -4.12 -23.21 -9.25
CA GLY A 28 -5.08 -23.65 -8.24
C GLY A 28 -5.85 -22.52 -7.56
N VAL A 29 -6.87 -22.94 -6.81
CA VAL A 29 -7.68 -22.09 -5.94
C VAL A 29 -7.35 -22.46 -4.51
N TRP A 30 -6.80 -21.50 -3.77
CA TRP A 30 -6.38 -21.64 -2.38
C TRP A 30 -7.43 -20.98 -1.50
N ASP A 31 -8.44 -21.76 -1.09
CA ASP A 31 -9.61 -21.29 -0.38
C ASP A 31 -9.43 -21.39 1.15
N GLY A 32 -9.41 -20.24 1.83
CA GLY A 32 -9.34 -20.13 3.28
C GLY A 32 -10.62 -20.57 3.99
N ASN A 33 -11.73 -20.74 3.25
CA ASN A 33 -13.03 -21.19 3.73
C ASN A 33 -13.53 -20.37 4.94
N ASN A 34 -13.45 -19.03 4.84
CA ASN A 34 -14.22 -18.15 5.70
C ASN A 34 -15.73 -18.34 5.41
N PRO A 35 -16.65 -18.39 6.40
CA PRO A 35 -16.51 -18.31 7.87
C PRO A 35 -16.25 -19.63 8.58
N GLY A 36 -16.00 -20.72 7.85
CA GLY A 36 -15.69 -22.03 8.42
C GLY A 36 -14.40 -22.07 9.25
N ASN A 37 -13.46 -21.14 9.00
CA ASN A 37 -12.19 -21.02 9.72
C ASN A 37 -12.01 -19.62 10.36
N PRO A 38 -12.77 -19.28 11.42
CA PRO A 38 -12.63 -17.98 12.06
C PRO A 38 -11.27 -17.84 12.76
N ARG A 39 -10.66 -16.65 12.67
CA ARG A 39 -9.39 -16.34 13.32
C ARG A 39 -9.60 -16.18 14.83
N GLY A 40 -8.55 -16.46 15.60
CA GLY A 40 -8.58 -16.22 17.04
C GLY A 40 -8.51 -14.72 17.37
N PRO A 41 -8.68 -14.34 18.66
CA PRO A 41 -8.57 -12.95 19.07
C PRO A 41 -7.15 -12.40 18.86
N ASP A 42 -7.04 -11.09 18.61
CA ASP A 42 -5.77 -10.38 18.67
C ASP A 42 -5.32 -10.31 20.13
N GLY A 43 -4.43 -11.21 20.55
CA GLY A 43 -3.88 -11.22 21.91
C GLY A 43 -3.06 -12.47 22.23
N PRO A 44 -3.69 -13.67 22.26
CA PRO A 44 -2.95 -14.92 22.48
C PRO A 44 -2.00 -15.18 21.31
N GLN A 45 -0.72 -15.38 21.62
CA GLN A 45 0.35 -15.60 20.63
C GLN A 45 0.27 -16.97 19.92
N ASP A 46 -0.75 -17.76 20.23
CA ASP A 46 -1.05 -19.04 19.63
C ASP A 46 -2.37 -19.05 18.84
N SER A 47 -3.00 -17.89 18.63
CA SER A 47 -4.22 -17.80 17.84
C SER A 47 -3.97 -18.06 16.35
N TYR A 48 -4.85 -18.83 15.70
CA TYR A 48 -4.89 -18.88 14.24
C TYR A 48 -5.07 -17.46 13.68
N THR A 49 -4.17 -17.08 12.76
CA THR A 49 -4.03 -15.70 12.28
C THR A 49 -5.06 -15.33 11.21
N GLY A 50 -5.64 -16.31 10.53
CA GLY A 50 -6.51 -16.11 9.37
C GLY A 50 -5.77 -15.91 8.04
N VAL A 51 -4.43 -15.93 8.04
CA VAL A 51 -3.60 -15.74 6.85
C VAL A 51 -3.63 -16.99 5.99
N ALA A 52 -3.88 -16.86 4.68
CA ALA A 52 -3.92 -17.99 3.76
C ALA A 52 -2.52 -18.52 3.42
N LEU A 53 -1.70 -17.73 2.72
CA LEU A 53 -0.36 -18.13 2.29
C LEU A 53 0.70 -17.31 3.03
N ASN A 54 1.71 -17.97 3.61
CA ASN A 54 2.74 -17.33 4.42
C ASN A 54 4.15 -17.81 4.06
N PHE A 55 5.06 -16.90 3.74
CA PHE A 55 6.45 -17.25 3.46
C PHE A 55 7.41 -16.39 4.28
N VAL A 56 8.33 -17.03 5.01
CA VAL A 56 9.28 -16.36 5.89
C VAL A 56 10.68 -16.86 5.60
N ASN A 57 11.62 -15.93 5.44
CA ASN A 57 13.03 -16.22 5.19
C ASN A 57 13.22 -17.13 3.97
N VAL A 58 12.58 -16.77 2.84
CA VAL A 58 12.70 -17.52 1.59
C VAL A 58 13.60 -16.77 0.61
N ARG A 59 14.48 -17.48 -0.10
CA ARG A 59 15.22 -16.92 -1.24
C ARG A 59 14.82 -17.60 -2.55
N GLY A 60 14.41 -16.86 -3.57
CA GLY A 60 13.93 -17.45 -4.81
C GLY A 60 12.51 -17.99 -4.65
N LEU A 61 11.56 -17.14 -4.26
CA LEU A 61 10.13 -17.50 -4.16
C LEU A 61 9.41 -17.14 -5.45
N ASN A 62 8.69 -18.09 -6.05
CA ASN A 62 7.81 -17.84 -7.19
C ASN A 62 6.39 -18.30 -6.88
N LEU A 63 5.43 -17.36 -6.87
CA LEU A 63 4.01 -17.64 -6.79
C LEU A 63 3.37 -17.19 -8.09
N ARG A 64 2.72 -18.11 -8.84
CA ARG A 64 2.15 -17.76 -10.13
C ARG A 64 0.81 -18.41 -10.45
N GLY A 65 -0.11 -17.62 -11.00
CA GLY A 65 -1.37 -18.15 -11.55
C GLY A 65 -2.31 -18.68 -10.47
N LEU A 66 -2.26 -18.09 -9.28
CA LEU A 66 -3.06 -18.53 -8.13
C LEU A 66 -4.34 -17.70 -8.05
N THR A 67 -5.45 -18.34 -7.70
CA THR A 67 -6.54 -17.65 -7.03
C THR A 67 -6.40 -17.90 -5.53
N VAL A 68 -6.20 -16.84 -4.75
CA VAL A 68 -6.29 -16.93 -3.29
C VAL A 68 -7.65 -16.43 -2.88
N ARG A 69 -8.42 -17.27 -2.19
CA ARG A 69 -9.85 -17.06 -1.98
C ARG A 69 -10.19 -17.11 -0.50
N ASP A 70 -11.01 -16.16 -0.09
CA ASP A 70 -11.73 -16.09 1.18
C ASP A 70 -10.90 -16.37 2.46
N PRO A 71 -9.71 -15.75 2.61
CA PRO A 71 -8.99 -15.78 3.88
C PRO A 71 -9.71 -14.98 4.95
N GLU A 72 -9.40 -15.27 6.21
CA GLU A 72 -9.97 -14.55 7.35
C GLU A 72 -9.15 -13.30 7.76
N SER A 73 -7.92 -13.20 7.24
CA SER A 73 -7.12 -11.98 7.23
C SER A 73 -6.34 -11.90 5.90
N PHE A 74 -5.00 -11.91 5.90
CA PHE A 74 -4.21 -11.67 4.69
C PHE A 74 -4.31 -12.81 3.68
N PHE A 75 -4.34 -12.47 2.39
CA PHE A 75 -4.27 -13.46 1.31
C PHE A 75 -2.85 -14.04 1.23
N ILE A 76 -1.84 -13.18 1.11
CA ILE A 76 -0.43 -13.57 1.01
C ILE A 76 0.41 -12.70 1.95
N ARG A 77 1.22 -13.33 2.79
CA ARG A 77 2.14 -12.66 3.72
C ARG A 77 3.59 -13.11 3.48
N LEU A 78 4.49 -12.15 3.32
CA LEU A 78 5.94 -12.38 3.16
C LEU A 78 6.71 -11.68 4.30
N GLY A 79 7.74 -12.34 4.81
CA GLY A 79 8.74 -11.73 5.70
C GLY A 79 10.14 -12.22 5.37
N GLU A 80 11.15 -11.35 5.51
CA GLU A 80 12.56 -11.69 5.30
C GLU A 80 12.85 -12.40 3.95
N THR A 81 12.05 -12.13 2.91
CA THR A 81 12.05 -12.89 1.65
C THR A 81 12.82 -12.14 0.57
N ARG A 82 13.72 -12.84 -0.14
CA ARG A 82 14.60 -12.25 -1.16
C ARG A 82 14.43 -12.91 -2.52
N GLU A 83 14.64 -12.15 -3.59
CA GLU A 83 14.57 -12.65 -4.97
C GLU A 83 13.20 -13.32 -5.23
N PHE A 84 12.12 -12.55 -5.07
CA PHE A 84 10.75 -13.09 -5.16
C PHE A 84 9.96 -12.54 -6.35
N ALA A 85 9.09 -13.39 -6.89
CA ALA A 85 8.13 -13.07 -7.93
C ALA A 85 6.74 -13.55 -7.51
N ILE A 86 5.77 -12.63 -7.49
CA ILE A 86 4.35 -12.91 -7.25
C ILE A 86 3.59 -12.39 -8.45
N GLU A 87 3.10 -13.30 -9.29
CA GLU A 87 2.61 -12.95 -10.62
C GLU A 87 1.27 -13.62 -10.92
N ASP A 88 0.41 -12.94 -11.68
CA ASP A 88 -0.85 -13.53 -12.17
C ASP A 88 -1.75 -14.03 -11.03
N ILE A 89 -1.95 -13.20 -10.00
CA ILE A 89 -2.73 -13.56 -8.81
C ILE A 89 -4.12 -12.95 -8.87
N VAL A 90 -5.13 -13.77 -8.57
CA VAL A 90 -6.51 -13.33 -8.35
C VAL A 90 -6.82 -13.38 -6.85
N LEU A 91 -7.37 -12.27 -6.33
CA LEU A 91 -7.88 -12.15 -4.97
C LEU A 91 -9.41 -12.16 -5.00
N GLU A 92 -10.03 -13.07 -4.26
CA GLU A 92 -11.50 -13.17 -4.13
C GLU A 92 -11.90 -13.30 -2.67
N ALA A 93 -12.70 -12.38 -2.13
CA ALA A 93 -13.24 -12.47 -0.77
C ALA A 93 -14.77 -12.24 -0.78
N PRO A 94 -15.59 -13.30 -0.89
CA PRO A 94 -17.03 -13.18 -0.74
C PRO A 94 -17.43 -12.74 0.67
N HIS A 95 -16.58 -12.97 1.69
CA HIS A 95 -16.81 -12.53 3.06
C HIS A 95 -15.84 -11.43 3.46
N VAL A 96 -16.41 -10.26 3.77
CA VAL A 96 -15.68 -9.09 4.23
C VAL A 96 -15.19 -9.26 5.66
N ARG A 97 -13.89 -9.02 5.89
CA ARG A 97 -13.25 -9.06 7.19
C ARG A 97 -12.24 -7.93 7.37
N PRO A 98 -11.97 -7.50 8.62
CA PRO A 98 -10.88 -6.58 8.88
C PRO A 98 -9.53 -7.24 8.57
N ASN A 99 -8.53 -6.45 8.16
CA ASN A 99 -7.16 -6.91 7.90
C ASN A 99 -7.09 -7.97 6.79
N GLN A 100 -7.84 -7.79 5.71
CA GLN A 100 -7.76 -8.61 4.51
C GLN A 100 -6.79 -8.04 3.48
N ASP A 101 -5.54 -7.83 3.87
CA ASP A 101 -4.49 -7.39 2.96
C ASP A 101 -4.31 -8.42 1.83
N GLY A 102 -4.16 -7.97 0.58
CA GLY A 102 -3.86 -8.82 -0.56
C GLY A 102 -2.45 -9.40 -0.43
N ILE A 103 -1.45 -8.63 -0.82
CA ILE A 103 -0.03 -9.02 -0.67
C ILE A 103 0.59 -8.14 0.41
N HIS A 104 0.83 -8.74 1.57
CA HIS A 104 1.49 -8.10 2.70
C HIS A 104 2.98 -8.46 2.71
N VAL A 105 3.84 -7.49 2.48
CA VAL A 105 5.30 -7.62 2.49
C VAL A 105 5.83 -6.96 3.75
N GLY A 106 6.25 -7.77 4.72
CA GLY A 106 6.89 -7.33 5.95
C GLY A 106 8.39 -7.07 5.79
N GLY A 107 9.01 -6.65 6.90
CA GLY A 107 10.42 -6.29 6.93
C GLY A 107 11.39 -7.39 6.51
N GLY A 108 12.54 -6.96 5.99
CA GLY A 108 13.63 -7.83 5.53
C GLY A 108 13.47 -8.36 4.11
N CYS A 109 12.44 -7.93 3.37
CA CYS A 109 12.20 -8.37 2.01
C CYS A 109 12.97 -7.53 0.97
N GLU A 110 13.67 -8.18 0.04
CA GLU A 110 14.47 -7.47 -0.98
C GLU A 110 14.39 -8.14 -2.36
N ASP A 111 14.63 -7.37 -3.44
CA ASP A 111 14.71 -7.88 -4.81
C ASP A 111 13.41 -8.58 -5.25
N GLY A 112 12.31 -7.83 -5.20
CA GLY A 112 10.96 -8.35 -5.35
C GLY A 112 10.23 -7.84 -6.60
N ARG A 113 9.38 -8.69 -7.17
CA ARG A 113 8.42 -8.33 -8.22
C ARG A 113 7.03 -8.82 -7.87
N ILE A 114 6.07 -7.89 -7.89
CA ILE A 114 4.64 -8.15 -7.77
C ILE A 114 3.99 -7.66 -9.07
N HIS A 115 3.29 -8.53 -9.80
CA HIS A 115 2.86 -8.21 -11.15
C HIS A 115 1.52 -8.85 -11.52
N ARG A 116 0.62 -8.07 -12.13
CA ARG A 116 -0.70 -8.53 -12.60
C ARG A 116 -1.49 -9.17 -11.47
N ILE A 117 -1.86 -8.33 -10.50
CA ILE A 117 -2.70 -8.71 -9.36
C ILE A 117 -4.09 -8.15 -9.59
N ALA A 118 -5.10 -9.02 -9.58
CA ALA A 118 -6.48 -8.66 -9.79
C ALA A 118 -7.33 -8.99 -8.55
N ALA A 119 -8.01 -7.99 -7.98
CA ALA A 119 -9.01 -8.20 -6.95
C ALA A 119 -10.42 -8.17 -7.55
N ARG A 120 -11.18 -9.23 -7.32
CA ARG A 120 -12.52 -9.42 -7.89
C ARG A 120 -13.60 -9.24 -6.84
N GLY A 121 -14.69 -8.62 -7.28
CA GLY A 121 -15.86 -8.36 -6.46
C GLY A 121 -15.73 -7.13 -5.56
N ILE A 122 -16.88 -6.77 -4.99
CA ILE A 122 -17.05 -5.62 -4.12
C ILE A 122 -16.37 -5.88 -2.77
N ASN A 123 -15.78 -4.84 -2.18
CA ASN A 123 -15.03 -4.85 -0.94
C ASN A 123 -13.78 -5.75 -0.91
N CYS A 124 -13.18 -6.08 -2.05
CA CYS A 124 -12.00 -6.95 -2.14
C CYS A 124 -10.78 -6.20 -2.69
N PRO A 125 -9.62 -6.20 -1.99
CA PRO A 125 -9.46 -6.62 -0.60
C PRO A 125 -10.14 -5.62 0.35
N ASN A 126 -10.39 -6.07 1.59
CA ASN A 126 -10.94 -5.22 2.65
C ASN A 126 -9.86 -4.62 3.59
N ASP A 127 -8.64 -4.51 3.08
CA ASP A 127 -7.56 -3.68 3.61
C ASP A 127 -6.61 -3.34 2.42
N ASP A 128 -5.30 -3.26 2.62
CA ASP A 128 -4.36 -2.92 1.54
C ASP A 128 -4.25 -4.04 0.47
N MET A 129 -4.38 -3.71 -0.82
CA MET A 129 -4.16 -4.67 -1.91
C MET A 129 -2.70 -5.09 -2.01
N VAL A 130 -1.78 -4.14 -1.84
CA VAL A 130 -0.37 -4.39 -1.59
C VAL A 130 0.11 -3.53 -0.42
N ALA A 131 0.66 -4.14 0.62
CA ALA A 131 1.30 -3.44 1.73
C ALA A 131 2.80 -3.72 1.71
N LEU A 132 3.63 -2.67 1.69
CA LEU A 132 5.07 -2.75 1.90
C LEU A 132 5.39 -2.13 3.26
N ASN A 133 5.47 -2.96 4.30
CA ASN A 133 5.58 -2.52 5.68
C ASN A 133 6.96 -2.90 6.25
N ALA A 134 7.92 -1.99 6.13
CA ALA A 134 9.26 -2.16 6.71
C ALA A 134 9.22 -2.12 8.26
N ASN A 135 8.24 -1.39 8.81
CA ASN A 135 7.87 -1.39 10.21
C ASN A 135 6.38 -1.74 10.34
N ASP A 136 6.03 -2.57 11.31
CA ASP A 136 4.66 -3.02 11.59
C ASP A 136 4.56 -3.49 13.06
N ASP A 137 3.35 -3.72 13.56
CA ASP A 137 3.11 -4.28 14.88
C ASP A 137 3.30 -5.80 14.82
N VAL A 138 4.56 -6.21 14.93
CA VAL A 138 4.99 -7.62 14.96
C VAL A 138 4.56 -8.35 16.24
N THR A 139 3.87 -7.66 17.15
CA THR A 139 3.31 -8.26 18.37
C THR A 139 1.86 -8.70 18.22
N ARG A 140 1.15 -8.23 17.18
CA ARG A 140 -0.23 -8.68 16.88
C ARG A 140 -0.24 -10.11 16.37
N ALA A 141 -1.32 -10.84 16.68
CA ALA A 141 -1.50 -12.22 16.27
C ALA A 141 -1.31 -12.40 14.75
N ILE A 142 -1.90 -11.50 13.96
CA ILE A 142 -1.82 -11.52 12.49
C ILE A 142 -0.41 -11.32 11.91
N ASN A 143 0.54 -10.82 12.69
CA ASN A 143 1.93 -10.55 12.29
C ASN A 143 2.94 -11.45 13.01
N LEU A 144 2.48 -12.44 13.78
CA LEU A 144 3.40 -13.35 14.46
C LEU A 144 4.31 -14.07 13.46
N GLY A 145 5.60 -14.10 13.81
CA GLY A 145 6.67 -14.60 12.95
C GLY A 145 7.25 -13.57 11.98
N MET A 146 6.67 -12.37 11.88
CA MET A 146 7.27 -11.26 11.11
C MET A 146 8.32 -10.51 11.92
N ARG A 147 9.20 -9.81 11.21
CA ARG A 147 10.18 -8.90 11.79
C ARG A 147 10.11 -7.55 11.08
N GLU A 148 10.38 -6.50 11.82
CA GLU A 148 10.70 -5.22 11.22
C GLU A 148 12.09 -5.30 10.58
N GLY A 149 12.27 -4.59 9.48
CA GLY A 149 13.48 -4.68 8.70
C GLY A 149 13.35 -3.98 7.35
N PRO A 150 14.46 -3.81 6.64
CA PRO A 150 14.43 -3.07 5.39
C PRO A 150 13.56 -3.74 4.33
N ILE A 151 12.90 -2.93 3.49
CA ILE A 151 12.31 -3.36 2.23
C ILE A 151 13.02 -2.64 1.09
N ARG A 152 13.57 -3.39 0.12
CA ARG A 152 14.40 -2.80 -0.94
C ARG A 152 14.16 -3.37 -2.32
N ARG A 153 14.29 -2.52 -3.34
CA ARG A 153 14.34 -2.95 -4.75
C ARG A 153 13.11 -3.80 -5.10
N VAL A 154 11.93 -3.27 -4.79
CA VAL A 154 10.65 -3.93 -5.03
C VAL A 154 9.92 -3.21 -6.15
N SER A 155 9.45 -3.97 -7.13
CA SER A 155 8.59 -3.50 -8.21
C SER A 155 7.17 -4.05 -8.05
N VAL A 156 6.18 -3.19 -8.23
CA VAL A 156 4.75 -3.52 -8.24
C VAL A 156 4.16 -3.01 -9.53
N SER A 157 3.45 -3.85 -10.27
CA SER A 157 2.88 -3.44 -11.56
C SER A 157 1.57 -4.11 -11.89
N ASP A 158 0.70 -3.37 -12.57
CA ASP A 158 -0.58 -3.84 -13.11
C ASP A 158 -1.50 -4.38 -11.99
N LEU A 159 -1.91 -3.46 -11.12
CA LEU A 159 -2.91 -3.72 -10.07
C LEU A 159 -4.30 -3.31 -10.59
N THR A 160 -5.25 -4.23 -10.56
CA THR A 160 -6.64 -3.96 -10.92
C THR A 160 -7.59 -4.39 -9.81
N ALA A 161 -8.51 -3.53 -9.41
CA ALA A 161 -9.55 -3.90 -8.45
C ALA A 161 -10.89 -3.25 -8.83
N GLU A 162 -11.99 -3.97 -8.62
CA GLU A 162 -13.33 -3.38 -8.71
C GLU A 162 -13.57 -2.39 -7.57
N ASP A 163 -13.15 -2.75 -6.34
CA ASP A 163 -13.51 -2.01 -5.12
C ASP A 163 -12.50 -2.26 -3.96
N ALA A 164 -11.23 -1.94 -4.19
CA ALA A 164 -10.18 -2.11 -3.17
C ALA A 164 -10.39 -1.16 -1.98
N TYR A 165 -10.09 -1.61 -0.76
CA TYR A 165 -10.07 -0.70 0.38
C TYR A 165 -8.93 0.32 0.26
N THR A 166 -7.69 -0.15 0.18
CA THR A 166 -6.54 0.66 -0.20
C THR A 166 -5.76 -0.06 -1.30
N PHE A 167 -5.26 0.64 -2.32
CA PHE A 167 -4.45 -0.01 -3.35
C PHE A 167 -3.04 -0.34 -2.85
N VAL A 168 -2.26 0.69 -2.47
CA VAL A 168 -0.90 0.48 -1.97
C VAL A 168 -0.67 1.22 -0.67
N ARG A 169 -0.16 0.49 0.33
CA ARG A 169 0.42 1.07 1.55
C ARG A 169 1.93 0.96 1.52
N LEU A 170 2.61 2.04 1.89
CA LEU A 170 4.04 2.05 2.18
C LEU A 170 4.22 2.51 3.63
N LEU A 171 4.78 1.64 4.46
CA LEU A 171 4.90 1.90 5.89
C LEU A 171 6.34 1.74 6.35
N SER A 172 6.88 2.81 6.95
CA SER A 172 8.24 2.87 7.48
C SER A 172 8.28 3.86 8.64
N GLN A 173 8.94 3.46 9.73
CA GLN A 173 9.25 4.32 10.86
C GLN A 173 10.77 4.55 10.92
N ASP A 174 11.51 3.47 11.21
CA ASP A 174 12.95 3.47 11.47
C ASP A 174 13.71 2.47 10.57
N ALA A 175 13.01 1.52 9.95
CA ALA A 175 13.55 0.61 8.95
C ALA A 175 13.42 1.23 7.55
N PRO A 176 14.47 1.13 6.69
CA PRO A 176 14.43 1.67 5.34
C PRO A 176 13.38 1.00 4.45
N LEU A 177 12.67 1.79 3.67
CA LEU A 177 11.85 1.33 2.54
C LEU A 177 12.31 2.10 1.30
N GLU A 178 13.07 1.46 0.42
CA GLU A 178 13.77 2.18 -0.64
C GLU A 178 13.86 1.44 -1.97
N ASP A 179 14.04 2.22 -3.05
CA ASP A 179 14.09 1.72 -4.42
C ASP A 179 12.81 0.97 -4.82
N VAL A 180 11.67 1.61 -4.59
CA VAL A 180 10.35 1.06 -4.89
C VAL A 180 9.78 1.67 -6.16
N GLN A 181 9.33 0.82 -7.07
CA GLN A 181 8.68 1.21 -8.31
C GLN A 181 7.26 0.65 -8.38
N ILE A 182 6.27 1.49 -8.59
CA ILE A 182 4.86 1.10 -8.69
C ILE A 182 4.29 1.67 -9.99
N ARG A 183 3.63 0.85 -10.81
CA ARG A 183 3.01 1.34 -12.06
C ARG A 183 1.71 0.64 -12.38
N GLY A 184 0.78 1.35 -13.01
CA GLY A 184 -0.41 0.71 -13.61
C GLY A 184 -1.40 0.30 -12.54
N ILE A 185 -1.92 1.28 -11.80
CA ILE A 185 -3.00 1.08 -10.83
C ILE A 185 -4.31 1.45 -11.50
N ARG A 186 -5.30 0.54 -11.49
CA ARG A 186 -6.60 0.74 -12.15
C ARG A 186 -7.78 0.26 -11.30
N GLY A 187 -8.86 1.04 -11.33
CA GLY A 187 -10.19 0.62 -10.87
C GLY A 187 -10.71 1.38 -9.66
N GLY A 188 -11.58 0.75 -8.87
CA GLY A 188 -12.28 1.39 -7.76
C GLY A 188 -11.52 1.33 -6.44
N CYS A 189 -11.55 2.43 -5.69
CA CYS A 189 -10.92 2.57 -4.37
C CYS A 189 -11.88 3.14 -3.34
N ARG A 190 -11.97 2.52 -2.15
CA ARG A 190 -12.83 2.98 -1.04
C ARG A 190 -12.12 3.90 -0.06
N TYR A 191 -10.82 3.74 0.19
CA TYR A 191 -10.10 4.56 1.17
C TYR A 191 -8.95 5.35 0.54
N HIS A 192 -7.79 4.71 0.37
CA HIS A 192 -6.60 5.35 -0.19
C HIS A 192 -6.12 4.60 -1.43
N VAL A 193 -5.77 5.33 -2.48
CA VAL A 193 -5.04 4.73 -3.60
C VAL A 193 -3.59 4.52 -3.17
N LEU A 194 -2.99 5.53 -2.52
CA LEU A 194 -1.64 5.48 -1.99
C LEU A 194 -1.65 5.95 -0.54
N ASN A 195 -1.30 5.05 0.37
CA ASN A 195 -1.28 5.28 1.80
C ASN A 195 0.14 5.28 2.34
N LEU A 196 0.67 6.47 2.62
CA LEU A 196 1.94 6.72 3.30
C LEU A 196 1.65 7.39 4.65
N ASN A 197 0.69 6.84 5.42
CA ASN A 197 0.27 7.46 6.66
C ASN A 197 1.16 7.10 7.87
N ARG A 198 1.10 7.95 8.89
CA ARG A 198 1.69 7.67 10.21
C ARG A 198 0.85 6.66 10.98
N TRP A 199 1.05 5.38 10.71
CA TRP A 199 0.36 4.32 11.44
C TRP A 199 0.93 4.18 12.86
N ARG A 200 0.28 4.80 13.85
CA ARG A 200 0.72 4.87 15.27
C ARG A 200 2.11 5.47 15.51
N PHE A 201 2.86 5.77 14.46
CA PHE A 201 4.17 6.37 14.54
C PHE A 201 4.08 7.87 14.89
N PRO A 202 5.07 8.42 15.62
CA PRO A 202 5.19 9.85 15.82
C PRO A 202 5.24 10.64 14.49
N SER A 203 4.87 11.93 14.54
CA SER A 203 5.03 12.83 13.39
C SER A 203 6.50 12.96 12.98
N GLY A 204 6.77 13.22 11.69
CA GLY A 204 8.13 13.35 11.17
C GLY A 204 8.94 12.03 11.14
N LYS A 205 8.28 10.88 11.30
CA LYS A 205 8.87 9.55 11.07
C LYS A 205 8.75 9.15 9.60
N GLY A 206 9.51 8.12 9.22
CA GLY A 206 9.58 7.64 7.84
C GLY A 206 11.02 7.61 7.35
N ARG A 207 11.47 6.45 6.90
CA ARG A 207 12.74 6.26 6.19
C ARG A 207 12.48 5.69 4.81
N MET A 208 11.61 6.37 4.08
CA MET A 208 11.32 6.05 2.69
C MET A 208 12.23 6.83 1.76
N ALA A 209 12.77 6.18 0.73
CA ALA A 209 13.61 6.85 -0.25
C ALA A 209 13.45 6.29 -1.66
N ARG A 210 13.54 7.15 -2.68
CA ARG A 210 13.59 6.75 -4.11
C ARG A 210 12.36 5.90 -4.49
N VAL A 211 11.18 6.46 -4.23
CA VAL A 211 9.90 5.84 -4.56
C VAL A 211 9.38 6.46 -5.87
N ARG A 212 9.06 5.62 -6.84
CA ARG A 212 8.52 6.02 -8.14
C ARG A 212 7.16 5.37 -8.35
N ILE A 213 6.15 6.19 -8.61
CA ILE A 213 4.79 5.76 -8.86
C ILE A 213 4.36 6.38 -10.18
N ALA A 214 3.76 5.61 -11.09
CA ALA A 214 3.34 6.13 -12.37
C ALA A 214 2.06 5.47 -12.86
N ASP A 215 1.32 6.20 -13.70
CA ASP A 215 0.18 5.69 -14.44
C ASP A 215 -0.88 5.11 -13.51
N VAL A 216 -1.56 6.02 -12.80
CA VAL A 216 -2.61 5.70 -11.82
C VAL A 216 -3.92 6.25 -12.35
N GLU A 217 -4.94 5.40 -12.43
CA GLU A 217 -6.25 5.82 -12.93
C GLU A 217 -7.34 5.08 -12.15
N VAL A 218 -8.02 5.82 -11.28
CA VAL A 218 -8.85 5.25 -10.22
C VAL A 218 -10.08 6.10 -9.98
N SER A 219 -11.19 5.45 -9.66
CA SER A 219 -12.44 6.11 -9.24
C SER A 219 -12.65 5.87 -7.74
N LYS A 220 -13.02 6.93 -7.01
CA LYS A 220 -13.43 6.77 -5.62
C LYS A 220 -14.81 6.10 -5.59
N GLN A 221 -14.91 5.04 -4.80
CA GLN A 221 -16.14 4.31 -4.55
C GLN A 221 -16.83 4.82 -3.27
N ALA A 222 -18.12 4.52 -3.14
CA ALA A 222 -18.91 4.91 -1.97
C ALA A 222 -18.30 4.35 -0.69
N SER A 223 -18.01 5.25 0.27
CA SER A 223 -17.44 4.88 1.55
C SER A 223 -17.72 5.94 2.61
N THR A 224 -17.58 5.56 3.88
CA THR A 224 -17.61 6.52 5.00
C THR A 224 -16.31 7.31 5.16
N TYR A 225 -15.26 6.96 4.42
CA TYR A 225 -13.94 7.58 4.53
C TYR A 225 -13.80 8.78 3.60
N GLN A 226 -13.35 9.90 4.16
CA GLN A 226 -13.32 11.23 3.52
C GLN A 226 -11.88 11.76 3.34
N GLU A 227 -10.90 10.98 3.74
CA GLU A 227 -9.48 11.29 3.61
C GLU A 227 -9.00 11.19 2.15
N ALA A 228 -7.85 11.80 1.87
CA ALA A 228 -7.34 11.93 0.52
C ALA A 228 -6.99 10.59 -0.12
N LEU A 229 -7.20 10.45 -1.43
CA LEU A 229 -6.79 9.25 -2.19
C LEU A 229 -5.27 9.00 -2.12
N VAL A 230 -4.47 10.06 -2.15
CA VAL A 230 -3.03 10.02 -1.90
C VAL A 230 -2.77 10.72 -0.56
N HIS A 231 -2.40 9.93 0.45
CA HIS A 231 -2.25 10.42 1.82
C HIS A 231 -0.81 10.22 2.29
N ILE A 232 -0.10 11.33 2.51
CA ILE A 232 1.33 11.32 2.85
C ILE A 232 1.53 12.06 4.18
N THR A 233 1.70 11.29 5.26
CA THR A 233 2.03 11.82 6.59
C THR A 233 3.32 11.24 7.18
N LEU A 234 4.00 10.38 6.43
CA LEU A 234 5.38 9.96 6.70
C LEU A 234 6.38 10.70 5.82
N ASN A 235 7.61 10.80 6.31
CA ASN A 235 8.75 11.33 5.58
C ASN A 235 9.17 10.40 4.45
N VAL A 236 9.38 10.99 3.29
CA VAL A 236 9.82 10.29 2.09
C VAL A 236 10.76 11.17 1.28
N GLN A 237 11.98 10.68 1.07
CA GLN A 237 12.97 11.34 0.24
C GLN A 237 12.84 10.89 -1.21
N ASP A 238 12.81 11.85 -2.14
CA ASP A 238 12.80 11.55 -3.57
C ASP A 238 11.59 10.66 -3.95
N LEU A 239 10.38 11.12 -3.59
CA LEU A 239 9.13 10.57 -4.10
C LEU A 239 8.79 11.24 -5.43
N GLU A 240 8.39 10.44 -6.42
CA GLU A 240 7.76 10.95 -7.62
C GLU A 240 6.50 10.14 -7.95
N ILE A 241 5.39 10.84 -8.20
CA ILE A 241 4.13 10.28 -8.70
C ILE A 241 3.84 10.92 -10.06
N ARG A 242 3.60 10.13 -11.09
CA ARG A 242 3.29 10.61 -12.45
C ARG A 242 1.95 10.09 -12.95
N ASP A 243 1.28 10.92 -13.74
CA ASP A 243 0.07 10.58 -14.49
C ASP A 243 -1.05 10.02 -13.58
N PHE A 244 -1.43 10.79 -12.56
CA PHE A 244 -2.53 10.45 -11.66
C PHE A 244 -3.85 10.99 -12.21
N ARG A 245 -4.76 10.10 -12.57
CA ARG A 245 -6.05 10.41 -13.19
C ARG A 245 -7.21 9.90 -12.33
N ARG A 246 -8.30 10.66 -12.32
CA ARG A 246 -9.58 10.32 -11.68
C ARG A 246 -10.70 10.37 -12.74
N PRO A 247 -10.88 9.31 -13.55
CA PRO A 247 -11.97 9.26 -14.51
C PRO A 247 -13.30 9.02 -13.79
N GLU A 248 -14.37 9.69 -14.25
CA GLU A 248 -15.77 9.49 -13.81
C GLU A 248 -15.90 9.19 -12.31
N ASP A 249 -15.47 10.15 -11.49
CA ASP A 249 -15.44 9.97 -10.05
C ASP A 249 -16.84 10.08 -9.45
N SER A 250 -17.33 9.02 -8.81
CA SER A 250 -18.61 9.01 -8.12
C SER A 250 -18.63 9.88 -6.86
N HIS A 251 -17.45 10.23 -6.33
CA HIS A 251 -17.24 11.02 -5.12
C HIS A 251 -16.18 12.11 -5.34
N PRO A 252 -16.45 13.08 -6.23
CA PRO A 252 -15.49 14.12 -6.61
C PRO A 252 -15.11 15.07 -5.45
N GLU A 253 -15.89 15.08 -4.36
CA GLU A 253 -15.62 15.81 -3.13
C GLU A 253 -14.47 15.23 -2.30
N THR A 254 -14.14 13.95 -2.50
CA THR A 254 -13.01 13.32 -1.80
C THR A 254 -11.71 13.96 -2.28
N PRO A 255 -10.82 14.41 -1.38
CA PRO A 255 -9.54 14.99 -1.75
C PRO A 255 -8.68 14.04 -2.58
N THR A 256 -7.97 14.58 -3.58
CA THR A 256 -7.02 13.78 -4.34
C THR A 256 -5.72 13.56 -3.56
N LEU A 257 -5.17 14.62 -2.98
CA LEU A 257 -3.84 14.59 -2.35
C LEU A 257 -3.87 15.34 -1.02
N GLU A 258 -3.21 14.77 -0.03
CA GLU A 258 -2.84 15.42 1.22
C GLU A 258 -1.40 15.09 1.59
N ILE A 259 -0.61 16.13 1.86
CA ILE A 259 0.74 16.05 2.41
C ILE A 259 0.77 16.82 3.73
N ALA A 260 1.02 16.11 4.83
CA ALA A 260 1.18 16.65 6.17
C ALA A 260 2.18 15.77 6.95
N ASN A 261 3.40 15.66 6.45
CA ASN A 261 4.41 14.71 6.93
C ASN A 261 5.21 15.18 8.14
N GLY A 262 4.97 16.39 8.65
CA GLY A 262 5.65 16.88 9.84
C GLY A 262 7.12 17.25 9.61
N SER A 263 7.56 17.42 8.36
CA SER A 263 8.95 17.74 8.03
C SER A 263 9.04 18.80 6.94
N SER A 264 10.22 19.43 6.85
CA SER A 264 10.48 20.35 5.75
C SER A 264 10.83 19.58 4.48
N ALA A 265 10.12 19.88 3.40
CA ALA A 265 10.30 19.23 2.10
C ALA A 265 10.00 20.21 0.96
N ARG A 266 10.78 20.17 -0.12
CA ARG A 266 10.41 20.85 -1.36
C ARG A 266 9.44 19.96 -2.13
N VAL A 267 8.27 20.51 -2.42
CA VAL A 267 7.21 19.86 -3.20
C VAL A 267 7.03 20.58 -4.53
N GLU A 268 6.96 19.80 -5.60
CA GLU A 268 6.64 20.25 -6.94
C GLU A 268 5.39 19.51 -7.42
N LEU A 269 4.33 20.24 -7.78
CA LEU A 269 3.10 19.66 -8.31
C LEU A 269 2.77 20.33 -9.64
N GLU A 270 2.59 19.54 -10.70
CA GLU A 270 2.48 19.97 -12.09
C GLU A 270 1.25 19.35 -12.77
N GLY A 271 0.78 19.99 -13.85
CA GLY A 271 -0.36 19.53 -14.64
C GLY A 271 -1.70 19.78 -13.96
N LEU A 272 -1.83 20.92 -13.28
CA LEU A 272 -3.08 21.37 -12.67
C LEU A 272 -3.84 22.31 -13.61
N GLU A 273 -5.16 22.22 -13.59
CA GLU A 273 -6.05 23.22 -14.17
C GLU A 273 -6.07 24.52 -13.33
N PRO A 274 -6.46 25.67 -13.94
CA PRO A 274 -6.60 26.95 -13.25
C PRO A 274 -7.33 26.86 -11.90
N GLU A 275 -8.53 26.27 -11.91
CA GLU A 275 -9.41 26.17 -10.75
C GLU A 275 -8.85 25.21 -9.68
N GLN A 276 -8.11 24.18 -10.11
CA GLN A 276 -7.47 23.25 -9.17
C GLN A 276 -6.36 23.94 -8.39
N LEU A 277 -5.60 24.83 -9.04
CA LEU A 277 -4.54 25.59 -8.37
C LEU A 277 -5.12 26.54 -7.32
N ASP A 278 -6.19 27.27 -7.66
CA ASP A 278 -6.86 28.19 -6.72
C ASP A 278 -7.47 27.42 -5.53
N ALA A 279 -8.14 26.29 -5.79
CA ALA A 279 -8.69 25.42 -4.76
C ALA A 279 -7.61 24.80 -3.87
N LEU A 280 -6.47 24.42 -4.44
CA LEU A 280 -5.33 23.90 -3.68
C LEU A 280 -4.78 24.96 -2.72
N VAL A 281 -4.57 26.20 -3.19
CA VAL A 281 -4.07 27.29 -2.34
C VAL A 281 -5.06 27.58 -1.21
N ALA A 282 -6.36 27.62 -1.51
CA ALA A 282 -7.40 27.88 -0.51
C ALA A 282 -7.56 26.75 0.53
N ALA A 283 -7.34 25.49 0.14
CA ALA A 283 -7.51 24.32 1.02
C ALA A 283 -6.24 23.93 1.79
N SER A 284 -5.11 24.58 1.50
CA SER A 284 -3.82 24.29 2.14
C SER A 284 -3.56 25.24 3.31
N GLU A 285 -2.79 24.78 4.29
CA GLU A 285 -2.56 25.49 5.56
C GLU A 285 -1.06 25.73 5.75
N ASN A 286 -0.70 26.89 6.32
CA ASN A 286 0.68 27.28 6.63
C ASN A 286 1.67 27.09 5.47
N LEU A 287 1.23 27.32 4.22
CA LEU A 287 2.13 27.33 3.08
C LEU A 287 2.94 28.64 3.10
N PRO A 288 4.28 28.61 3.29
CA PRO A 288 5.08 29.80 3.09
C PRO A 288 4.91 30.26 1.65
N LEU A 289 4.80 31.59 1.43
CA LEU A 289 4.52 32.26 0.14
C LEU A 289 4.77 31.34 -1.05
N ALA A 290 3.73 30.60 -1.42
CA ALA A 290 3.80 29.68 -2.53
C ALA A 290 4.11 30.53 -3.77
N GLN A 291 5.28 30.32 -4.37
CA GLN A 291 5.50 30.86 -5.71
C GLN A 291 4.72 29.98 -6.68
N GLY A 292 3.41 30.24 -6.76
CA GLY A 292 2.60 29.76 -7.86
C GLY A 292 3.27 30.20 -9.15
N TRP A 293 3.51 29.26 -10.06
CA TRP A 293 4.27 29.55 -11.26
C TRP A 293 3.53 29.08 -12.51
N ARG A 294 3.80 29.73 -13.62
CA ARG A 294 3.28 29.36 -14.93
C ARG A 294 4.46 28.82 -15.73
N LYS A 295 4.50 27.50 -16.00
CA LYS A 295 5.51 26.94 -16.89
C LYS A 295 4.83 26.06 -17.93
N ALA A 296 4.83 26.47 -19.19
CA ALA A 296 4.32 25.61 -20.24
C ALA A 296 5.09 24.27 -20.27
N PRO A 297 4.42 23.12 -20.46
CA PRO A 297 2.99 22.94 -20.63
C PRO A 297 2.32 22.50 -19.32
N GLY A 298 2.01 23.42 -18.41
CA GLY A 298 1.20 23.12 -17.22
C GLY A 298 1.20 24.23 -16.18
N ARG A 299 0.10 24.37 -15.43
CA ARG A 299 0.17 25.15 -14.18
C ARG A 299 0.65 24.22 -13.09
N GLY A 300 1.33 24.81 -12.11
CA GLY A 300 1.87 24.05 -11.00
C GLY A 300 2.28 24.96 -9.85
N ILE A 301 2.72 24.32 -8.78
CA ILE A 301 3.22 24.98 -7.59
C ILE A 301 4.57 24.37 -7.23
N LYS A 302 5.49 25.25 -6.82
CA LYS A 302 6.66 24.85 -6.05
C LYS A 302 6.60 25.50 -4.68
N VAL A 303 6.65 24.67 -3.66
CA VAL A 303 6.57 25.13 -2.28
C VAL A 303 7.59 24.37 -1.44
N THR A 304 8.13 25.03 -0.44
CA THR A 304 8.91 24.36 0.61
C THR A 304 7.97 24.23 1.81
N LEU A 305 7.48 23.03 2.07
CA LEU A 305 6.68 22.76 3.25
C LEU A 305 7.54 22.97 4.50
N GLN A 306 6.91 23.49 5.54
CA GLN A 306 7.42 23.51 6.91
C GLN A 306 6.79 22.34 7.69
N PRO A 307 7.34 21.96 8.87
CA PRO A 307 6.79 20.86 9.67
C PRO A 307 5.29 20.98 10.02
N ASP A 308 4.76 22.20 10.10
CA ASP A 308 3.36 22.51 10.39
C ASP A 308 2.52 22.85 9.14
N SER A 309 3.11 22.73 7.95
CA SER A 309 2.41 22.93 6.68
C SER A 309 1.53 21.73 6.31
N ARG A 310 0.41 22.03 5.66
CA ARG A 310 -0.47 21.05 5.01
C ARG A 310 -0.72 21.46 3.58
N LEU A 311 -0.35 20.61 2.62
CA LEU A 311 -0.70 20.77 1.21
C LEU A 311 -1.87 19.85 0.86
N ARG A 312 -2.96 20.41 0.34
CA ARG A 312 -4.16 19.64 -0.01
C ARG A 312 -4.66 19.98 -1.42
N LEU A 313 -4.80 18.97 -2.28
CA LEU A 313 -5.49 19.08 -3.57
C LEU A 313 -6.90 18.51 -3.42
N PRO A 314 -7.96 19.36 -3.44
CA PRO A 314 -9.31 18.89 -3.18
C PRO A 314 -9.89 17.95 -4.24
N ARG A 315 -9.50 18.08 -5.52
CA ARG A 315 -10.10 17.29 -6.60
C ARG A 315 -9.24 17.18 -7.85
N GLY A 316 -9.60 16.24 -8.70
CA GLY A 316 -9.04 16.02 -10.03
C GLY A 316 -7.72 15.25 -10.05
N GLY A 317 -7.11 15.15 -11.23
CA GLY A 317 -5.80 14.53 -11.41
C GLY A 317 -4.64 15.51 -11.33
N PHE A 318 -3.43 15.00 -11.49
CA PHE A 318 -2.21 15.78 -11.70
C PHE A 318 -1.22 15.00 -12.58
N GLN A 319 -0.40 15.71 -13.33
CA GLN A 319 0.60 15.08 -14.20
C GLN A 319 1.82 14.62 -13.42
N ARG A 320 2.26 15.40 -12.45
CA ARG A 320 3.45 15.07 -11.65
C ARG A 320 3.39 15.65 -10.26
N LEU A 321 3.68 14.83 -9.25
CA LEU A 321 4.06 15.24 -7.91
C LEU A 321 5.51 14.80 -7.67
N ARG A 322 6.33 15.69 -7.11
CA ARG A 322 7.67 15.38 -6.65
C ARG A 322 7.91 15.92 -5.25
N ILE A 323 8.45 15.10 -4.36
CA ILE A 323 8.91 15.50 -3.03
C ILE A 323 10.42 15.26 -2.95
N VAL A 324 11.17 16.31 -2.62
CA VAL A 324 12.62 16.23 -2.38
C VAL A 324 12.95 16.85 -1.02
N HIS A 325 13.82 16.16 -0.28
CA HIS A 325 14.45 16.64 0.95
C HIS A 325 15.91 16.96 0.65
#